data_AF-A0A257SWY3-F1
#
_entry.id   AF-A0A257SWY3-F1
#
_cell.length_a   1.000
_cell.length_b   1.000
_cell.length_c   1.000
_cell.angle_alpha   90.00
_cell.angle_beta   90.00
_cell.angle_gamma   90.00
#
_symmetry.space_group_name_H-M   'P 1'
#
loop_
_entity.id
_entity.type
_entity.pdbx_description
1 polymer ?
#
loop_
_entity_poly.entity_id
_entity_poly.type
_entity_poly.pdbx_seq_one_letter_code
_entity_poly.pdbx_strand_id
1 'polypeptide(L)'
;MRESGSGTRIAVEQFFEKAGVALHASIEVSSHEAIKHAVRAGMGLGIASLHTVREELLAGHLAVLDVQGMPIERHWYLVHRQGKRLSAATQAFRDFLLDQEAARLLPE
;
A
#
# COMPACT_ATOMS: atom_id res chain seq x y z
N MET A 1 6.65 10.20 4.71
CA MET A 1 7.09 8.81 4.45
C MET A 1 6.52 7.89 5.52
N ARG A 2 6.28 6.61 5.22
CA ARG A 2 5.97 5.61 6.25
C ARG A 2 7.18 5.33 7.15
N GLU A 3 6.94 4.79 8.33
CA GLU A 3 7.96 4.37 9.28
C GLU A 3 8.93 3.32 8.71
N SER A 4 10.14 3.29 9.27
CA SER A 4 11.14 2.27 8.96
C SER A 4 10.60 0.85 9.19
N GLY A 5 10.86 -0.07 8.26
CA GLY A 5 10.32 -1.44 8.29
C GLY A 5 8.89 -1.58 7.74
N SER A 6 8.21 -0.47 7.42
CA SER A 6 6.93 -0.52 6.70
C SER A 6 7.12 -1.13 5.32
N GLY A 7 6.28 -2.10 4.97
CA GLY A 7 6.30 -2.72 3.64
C GLY A 7 6.17 -1.67 2.53
N THR A 8 5.36 -0.62 2.72
CA THR A 8 5.21 0.48 1.75
C THR A 8 6.53 1.23 1.55
N ARG A 9 7.22 1.60 2.64
CA ARG A 9 8.52 2.29 2.56
C ARG A 9 9.55 1.46 1.81
N ILE A 10 9.66 0.17 2.13
CA ILE A 10 10.61 -0.74 1.47
C ILE A 10 10.40 -0.74 -0.06
N ALA A 11 9.15 -0.83 -0.52
CA ALA A 11 8.87 -0.82 -1.95
C ALA A 11 9.17 0.53 -2.61
N VAL A 12 8.91 1.64 -1.91
CA VAL A 12 9.25 2.98 -2.39
C VAL A 12 10.76 3.15 -2.49
N GLU A 13 11.51 2.78 -1.46
CA GLU A 13 12.97 2.86 -1.47
C GLU A 13 13.56 2.04 -2.62
N GLN A 14 13.09 0.80 -2.81
CA GLN A 14 13.51 -0.05 -3.94
C GLN A 14 13.16 0.55 -5.31
N PHE A 15 12.01 1.21 -5.44
CA PHE A 15 11.62 1.88 -6.67
C PHE A 15 12.57 3.05 -7.00
N PHE A 16 12.83 3.91 -6.02
CA PHE A 16 13.72 5.07 -6.18
C PHE A 16 15.19 4.65 -6.38
N GLU A 17 15.64 3.59 -5.70
CA GLU A 17 16.98 3.00 -5.88
C GLU A 17 17.16 2.50 -7.32
N LYS A 18 16.19 1.75 -7.86
CA LYS A 18 16.23 1.27 -9.26
C LYS A 18 16.22 2.42 -10.28
N ALA A 19 15.56 3.53 -9.94
CA ALA A 19 15.54 4.73 -10.78
C ALA A 19 16.83 5.58 -10.64
N GLY A 20 17.74 5.24 -9.72
CA GLY A 20 18.95 6.02 -9.44
C GLY A 20 18.66 7.37 -8.78
N VAL A 21 17.52 7.51 -8.10
CA VAL A 21 17.07 8.78 -7.47
C VAL A 21 17.22 8.68 -5.96
N ALA A 22 17.97 9.62 -5.37
CA ALA A 22 18.13 9.70 -3.92
C ALA A 22 16.86 10.23 -3.23
N LEU A 23 16.20 9.37 -2.47
CA LEU A 23 14.98 9.70 -1.74
C LEU A 23 15.30 10.43 -0.43
N HIS A 24 14.75 11.63 -0.26
CA HIS A 24 14.90 12.44 0.96
C HIS A 24 13.55 12.58 1.66
N ALA A 25 13.37 11.88 2.78
CA ALA A 25 12.16 11.97 3.58
C ALA A 25 12.31 13.03 4.68
N SER A 26 11.57 14.14 4.58
CA SER A 26 11.53 15.19 5.60
C SER A 26 10.69 14.83 6.83
N ILE A 27 9.71 13.93 6.66
CA ILE A 27 8.76 13.52 7.70
C ILE A 27 8.56 12.00 7.62
N GLU A 28 8.62 11.34 8.76
CA GLU A 28 8.33 9.92 8.95
C GLU A 28 7.12 9.76 9.89
N VAL A 29 6.14 8.93 9.49
CA VAL A 29 4.91 8.68 10.26
C VAL A 29 4.50 7.21 10.21
N SER A 30 3.82 6.74 11.25
CA SER A 30 3.45 5.33 11.41
C SER A 30 2.07 4.93 10.87
N SER A 31 1.28 5.87 10.33
CA SER A 31 -0.08 5.60 9.83
C SER A 31 -0.37 6.23 8.48
N HIS A 32 -1.27 5.60 7.71
CA HIS A 32 -1.74 6.16 6.43
C HIS A 32 -2.47 7.49 6.64
N GLU A 33 -3.30 7.61 7.68
CA GLU A 33 -4.00 8.86 8.02
C GLU A 33 -3.03 10.02 8.28
N ALA A 34 -1.93 9.78 8.99
CA ALA A 34 -0.93 10.82 9.23
C ALA A 34 -0.28 11.33 7.94
N ILE A 35 -0.03 10.44 6.96
CA ILE A 35 0.44 10.87 5.63
C ILE A 35 -0.59 11.77 4.96
N LYS A 36 -1.87 11.34 4.93
CA LYS A 36 -2.94 12.08 4.26
C LYS A 36 -3.14 13.48 4.87
N HIS A 37 -3.14 13.57 6.19
CA HIS A 37 -3.24 14.85 6.90
C HIS A 37 -2.02 15.75 6.65
N ALA A 38 -0.80 15.20 6.66
CA ALA A 38 0.41 15.99 6.40
C ALA A 38 0.42 16.57 4.97
N VAL A 39 0.03 15.78 3.97
CA VAL A 39 -0.09 16.25 2.57
C VAL A 39 -1.17 17.33 2.47
N ARG A 40 -2.35 17.10 3.06
CA ARG A 40 -3.45 18.08 3.07
C ARG A 40 -3.07 19.40 3.76
N ALA A 41 -2.23 19.33 4.79
CA ALA A 41 -1.70 20.50 5.49
C ALA A 41 -0.56 21.21 4.73
N GLY A 42 -0.21 20.76 3.52
CA GLY A 42 0.82 21.39 2.69
C GLY A 42 2.26 21.06 3.10
N MET A 43 2.48 19.99 3.89
CA MET A 43 3.82 19.63 4.35
C MET A 43 4.70 18.95 3.29
N GLY A 44 4.15 18.71 2.09
CA GLY A 44 4.86 18.13 0.95
C GLY A 44 4.10 16.97 0.30
N LEU A 45 4.83 16.09 -0.38
CA LEU A 45 4.29 14.93 -1.09
C LEU A 45 4.25 13.69 -0.18
N GLY A 46 3.27 12.82 -0.42
CA GLY A 46 3.13 11.53 0.23
C GLY A 46 3.08 10.40 -0.79
N ILE A 47 3.64 9.25 -0.43
CA ILE A 47 3.44 8.00 -1.18
C ILE A 47 2.64 7.06 -0.28
N ALA A 48 1.50 6.60 -0.79
CA ALA A 48 0.56 5.73 -0.10
C ALA A 48 -0.05 4.73 -1.09
N SER A 49 -0.67 3.68 -0.56
CA SER A 49 -1.47 2.76 -1.38
C SER A 49 -2.72 3.48 -1.89
N LEU A 50 -3.04 3.32 -3.18
CA LEU A 50 -4.27 3.87 -3.79
C LEU A 50 -5.53 3.43 -3.02
N HIS A 51 -5.55 2.17 -2.57
CA HIS A 51 -6.58 1.60 -1.69
C HIS A 51 -6.87 2.39 -0.39
N THR A 52 -5.98 3.30 0.04
CA THR A 52 -6.11 4.05 1.30
C THR A 52 -6.49 5.52 1.14
N VAL A 53 -6.52 6.01 -0.10
CA VAL A 53 -6.74 7.45 -0.42
C VAL A 53 -8.03 7.71 -1.22
N ARG A 54 -8.85 6.67 -1.46
CA ARG A 54 -10.04 6.75 -2.31
C ARG A 54 -10.99 7.87 -1.88
N GLU A 55 -11.31 7.96 -0.60
CA GLU A 55 -12.22 8.98 -0.06
C GLU A 55 -11.67 10.40 -0.24
N GLU A 56 -10.37 10.59 -0.04
CA GLU A 56 -9.73 11.89 -0.21
C GLU A 56 -9.68 12.32 -1.68
N LEU A 57 -9.51 11.37 -2.60
CA LEU A 57 -9.57 11.64 -4.04
C LEU A 57 -10.99 12.01 -4.47
N LEU A 58 -12.00 11.26 -4.01
CA LEU A 58 -13.41 11.56 -4.29
C LEU A 58 -13.85 12.92 -3.72
N ALA A 59 -13.35 13.27 -2.53
CA ALA A 59 -13.61 14.56 -1.90
C ALA A 59 -12.77 15.72 -2.47
N GLY A 60 -11.84 15.45 -3.40
CA GLY A 60 -10.93 16.46 -3.95
C GLY A 60 -9.94 17.05 -2.94
N HIS A 61 -9.71 16.37 -1.81
CA HIS A 61 -8.76 16.79 -0.79
C HIS A 61 -7.31 16.44 -1.14
N LEU A 62 -7.12 15.39 -1.95
CA LEU A 62 -5.83 14.95 -2.47
C LEU A 62 -5.93 14.78 -3.99
N ALA A 63 -4.79 14.82 -4.65
CA ALA A 63 -4.66 14.49 -6.07
C ALA A 63 -3.53 13.48 -6.25
N VAL A 64 -3.70 12.56 -7.20
CA VAL A 64 -2.63 11.66 -7.64
C VAL A 64 -1.77 12.39 -8.66
N LEU A 65 -0.45 12.34 -8.47
CA LEU A 65 0.50 12.85 -9.46
C LEU A 65 0.80 11.78 -10.50
N ASP A 66 0.82 12.17 -11.77
CA ASP A 66 1.29 11.32 -12.87
C ASP A 66 2.82 11.30 -12.87
N VAL A 67 3.39 10.18 -12.41
CA VAL A 67 4.84 10.01 -12.24
C VAL A 67 5.30 8.83 -13.06
N GLN A 68 6.33 9.05 -13.88
CA GLN A 68 6.90 8.00 -14.72
C GLN A 68 7.33 6.79 -13.87
N GLY A 69 6.89 5.60 -14.28
CA GLY A 69 7.18 4.33 -13.60
C GLY A 69 6.26 4.04 -12.41
N MET A 70 5.29 4.90 -12.12
CA MET A 70 4.22 4.61 -11.16
C MET A 70 2.93 4.16 -11.89
N PRO A 71 2.03 3.40 -11.22
CA PRO A 71 2.09 2.97 -9.81
C PRO A 71 3.14 1.89 -9.53
N ILE A 72 3.60 1.80 -8.29
CA ILE A 72 4.38 0.65 -7.82
C ILE A 72 3.42 -0.53 -7.67
N GLU A 73 3.43 -1.44 -8.64
CA GLU A 73 2.59 -2.64 -8.61
C GLU A 73 3.00 -3.59 -7.49
N ARG A 74 2.00 -4.03 -6.72
CA ARG A 74 2.19 -4.96 -5.61
C ARG A 74 1.07 -5.99 -5.62
N HIS A 75 1.43 -7.22 -5.30
CA HIS A 75 0.48 -8.31 -5.15
C HIS A 75 0.26 -8.65 -3.68
N TRP A 76 -0.96 -9.05 -3.34
CA TRP A 76 -1.27 -9.65 -2.06
C TRP A 76 -1.04 -11.15 -2.15
N TYR A 77 -0.50 -11.73 -1.09
CA TYR A 77 -0.17 -13.14 -1.02
C TYR A 77 -0.79 -13.76 0.21
N LEU A 78 -1.43 -14.92 0.02
CA LEU A 78 -1.83 -15.78 1.11
C LEU A 78 -0.71 -16.80 1.37
N VAL A 79 -0.15 -16.79 2.58
CA VAL A 79 0.99 -17.64 2.95
C VAL A 79 0.67 -18.55 4.13
N HIS A 80 1.13 -19.80 4.06
CA HIS A 80 1.10 -20.72 5.20
C HIS A 80 2.34 -21.61 5.20
N ARG A 81 2.72 -22.12 6.37
CA ARG A 81 3.86 -23.04 6.49
C ARG A 81 3.60 -24.33 5.69
N GLN A 82 4.60 -24.79 4.96
CA GLN A 82 4.56 -26.08 4.27
C GLN A 82 4.36 -27.22 5.28
N GLY A 83 3.45 -28.15 4.95
CA GLY A 83 3.10 -29.28 5.83
C GLY A 83 2.19 -28.92 7.02
N LYS A 84 1.77 -27.65 7.18
CA LYS A 84 0.77 -27.29 8.18
C LYS A 84 -0.59 -27.86 7.78
N ARG A 85 -1.17 -28.73 8.61
CA ARG A 85 -2.55 -29.18 8.44
C ARG A 85 -3.50 -28.03 8.78
N LEU A 86 -4.21 -27.54 7.78
CA LEU A 86 -5.18 -26.45 7.95
C LEU A 86 -6.44 -26.99 8.63
N SER A 87 -6.99 -26.24 9.59
CA SER A 87 -8.31 -26.55 10.16
C SER A 87 -9.40 -26.37 9.09
N ALA A 88 -10.59 -26.93 9.32
CA ALA A 88 -11.72 -26.75 8.40
C ALA A 88 -12.02 -25.25 8.17
N ALA A 89 -12.01 -24.44 9.24
CA ALA A 89 -12.22 -23.00 9.13
C ALA A 89 -11.13 -22.29 8.31
N THR A 90 -9.85 -22.66 8.47
CA THR A 90 -8.76 -22.07 7.68
C THR A 90 -8.82 -22.48 6.21
N GLN A 91 -9.22 -23.72 5.91
CA GLN A 91 -9.43 -24.17 4.53
C GLN A 91 -10.57 -23.39 3.88
N ALA A 92 -11.73 -23.29 4.55
CA ALA A 92 -12.86 -22.52 4.06
C ALA A 92 -12.50 -21.04 3.82
N PHE A 93 -11.74 -20.41 4.72
CA PHE A 93 -11.29 -19.04 4.53
C PHE A 93 -10.29 -18.88 3.39
N ARG A 94 -9.34 -19.81 3.24
CA ARG A 94 -8.41 -19.82 2.09
C ARG A 94 -9.17 -19.95 0.78
N ASP A 95 -10.08 -20.91 0.70
CA ASP A 95 -10.82 -21.20 -0.51
C ASP A 95 -11.74 -20.03 -0.87
N PHE A 96 -12.36 -19.40 0.14
CA PHE A 96 -13.07 -18.12 -0.03
C PHE A 96 -12.16 -17.02 -0.60
N LEU A 97 -10.98 -16.79 -0.02
CA LEU A 97 -10.06 -15.74 -0.50
C LEU A 97 -9.53 -15.98 -1.92
N LEU A 98 -9.46 -17.24 -2.36
CA LEU A 98 -8.99 -17.62 -3.70
C LEU A 98 -10.13 -17.69 -4.73
N ASP A 99 -11.38 -17.62 -4.30
CA ASP A 99 -12.53 -17.51 -5.20
C ASP A 99 -12.51 -16.14 -5.91
N GLN A 100 -12.94 -16.11 -7.17
CA GLN A 100 -12.95 -14.87 -7.98
C GLN A 100 -13.87 -13.80 -7.39
N GLU A 101 -14.87 -14.18 -6.60
CA GLU A 101 -15.73 -13.26 -5.84
C GLU A 101 -14.95 -12.48 -4.77
N ALA A 102 -13.96 -13.10 -4.11
CA ALA A 102 -13.18 -12.41 -3.07
C ALA A 102 -12.21 -11.37 -3.64
N ALA A 103 -11.80 -11.50 -4.90
CA ALA A 103 -11.03 -10.46 -5.59
C ALA A 103 -11.81 -9.13 -5.65
N ARG A 104 -13.16 -9.16 -5.66
CA ARG A 104 -14.01 -7.95 -5.62
C ARG A 104 -14.06 -7.28 -4.24
N LEU A 105 -13.64 -7.98 -3.19
CA LEU A 105 -13.54 -7.43 -1.83
C LEU A 105 -12.22 -6.71 -1.59
N LEU A 106 -11.24 -6.92 -2.48
CA LEU A 106 -10.07 -6.08 -2.50
C LEU A 106 -10.50 -4.70 -3.00
N PRO A 107 -10.19 -3.62 -2.27
CA PRO A 107 -10.38 -2.29 -2.82
C PRO A 107 -9.66 -2.21 -4.17
N GLU A 108 -10.27 -1.53 -5.15
CA GLU A 108 -9.60 -1.18 -6.43
C GLU A 108 -8.52 -0.11 -6.24
#